data_AF-A0A4R1PUW2-F1
#
_entry.id   AF-A0A4R1PUW2-F1
#
_cell.length_a   1.000
_cell.length_b   1.000
_cell.length_c   1.000
_cell.angle_alpha   90.00
_cell.angle_beta   90.00
_cell.angle_gamma   90.00
#
_symmetry.space_group_name_H-M   'P 1'
#
loop_
_entity.id
_entity.type
_entity.pdbx_description
1 polymer ?
#
loop_
_entity_poly.entity_id
_entity_poly.type
_entity_poly.pdbx_seq_one_letter_code
_entity_poly.pdbx_strand_id
1 'polypeptide(L)'
;MPAAARRLALLALGCLLVTGCAGFRGGWESVAYLGDTPPALRESPSFFEETQNPPALELPSLRLQVTLDNQLRTWDTQLYLFVLPLYIDPRERYWKNHSPGKTRVFITVTPTEPGFVFRPSQAVLQTGNRRLGGVAGFDFDRWDHQGMRVREGGSWEHRPVATELHLDQPGRSYHLSIDFDTPVPSPESREILLDLSQALGSSRHPALPPIRFVPMRWRRSYS
;
A
#
# COMPACT_ATOMS: atom_id res chain seq x y z
N MET A 1 0.21 11.70 54.83
CA MET A 1 -0.53 10.56 54.25
C MET A 1 0.04 9.26 54.81
N PRO A 2 -0.80 8.31 55.27
CA PRO A 2 -0.32 7.05 55.84
C PRO A 2 0.41 6.22 54.76
N ALA A 3 1.49 5.54 55.13
CA ALA A 3 2.34 4.77 54.22
C ALA A 3 1.57 3.72 53.40
N ALA A 4 0.44 3.22 53.93
CA ALA A 4 -0.46 2.29 53.25
C ALA A 4 -1.17 2.91 52.03
N ALA A 5 -1.63 4.17 52.13
CA ALA A 5 -2.31 4.86 51.03
C ALA A 5 -1.36 5.14 49.85
N ARG A 6 -0.08 5.41 50.15
CA ARG A 6 0.97 5.64 49.14
C ARG A 6 1.32 4.35 48.38
N ARG A 7 1.34 3.21 49.07
CA ARG A 7 1.55 1.88 48.46
C ARG A 7 0.38 1.46 47.57
N LEU A 8 -0.86 1.73 48.00
CA LEU A 8 -2.05 1.42 47.21
C LEU A 8 -2.15 2.30 45.95
N ALA A 9 -1.80 3.59 46.07
CA ALA A 9 -1.75 4.50 44.92
C ALA A 9 -0.64 4.13 43.92
N LEU A 10 0.53 3.69 44.39
CA LEU A 10 1.61 3.20 43.53
C LEU A 10 1.26 1.87 42.85
N LEU A 11 0.53 0.97 43.54
CA LEU A 11 0.00 -0.26 42.95
C LEU A 11 -1.07 0.04 41.90
N ALA A 12 -2.00 0.96 42.19
CA ALA A 12 -3.03 1.38 41.23
C ALA A 12 -2.43 2.09 40.00
N LEU A 13 -1.42 2.95 40.20
CA LEU A 13 -0.67 3.59 39.12
C LEU A 13 0.14 2.55 38.31
N GLY A 14 0.75 1.56 38.99
CA GLY A 14 1.42 0.43 38.35
C GLY A 14 0.45 -0.42 37.51
N CYS A 15 -0.75 -0.70 38.03
CA CYS A 15 -1.80 -1.38 37.27
C CYS A 15 -2.30 -0.55 36.08
N LEU A 16 -2.45 0.77 36.22
CA LEU A 16 -2.82 1.71 35.16
C LEU A 16 -1.73 1.88 34.08
N LEU A 17 -0.45 1.75 34.43
CA LEU A 17 0.65 1.78 33.45
C LEU A 17 0.73 0.50 32.62
N VAL A 18 0.17 -0.61 33.11
CA VAL A 18 0.08 -1.89 32.37
C VAL A 18 -1.21 -1.96 31.54
N THR A 19 -2.11 -0.97 31.60
CA THR A 19 -3.32 -0.90 30.76
C THR A 19 -3.05 -0.36 29.36
N GLY A 20 -1.92 -0.71 28.76
CA GLY A 20 -1.74 -0.58 27.32
C GLY A 20 -2.78 -1.48 26.65
N CYS A 21 -3.66 -0.91 25.83
CA CYS A 21 -4.57 -1.67 24.97
C CYS A 21 -3.72 -2.51 24.00
N ALA A 22 -3.35 -3.73 24.42
CA ALA A 22 -2.62 -4.65 23.57
C ALA A 22 -3.61 -5.31 22.63
N GLY A 23 -3.38 -5.17 21.34
CA GLY A 23 -4.12 -5.93 20.35
C GLY A 23 -3.46 -5.82 19.00
N PHE A 24 -3.93 -6.60 18.04
CA PHE A 24 -3.41 -6.60 16.69
C PHE A 24 -4.51 -6.93 15.70
N ARG A 25 -4.34 -6.43 14.49
CA ARG A 25 -5.13 -6.75 13.31
C ARG A 25 -4.23 -7.36 12.26
N GLY A 26 -4.79 -8.14 11.36
CA GLY A 26 -4.04 -8.68 10.25
C GLY A 26 -4.92 -9.32 9.19
N GLY A 27 -4.25 -9.81 8.16
CA GLY A 27 -4.88 -10.55 7.09
C GLY A 27 -3.95 -10.74 5.91
N TRP A 28 -4.48 -10.57 4.71
CA TRP A 28 -3.77 -10.82 3.46
C TRP A 28 -3.60 -9.54 2.65
N GLU A 29 -2.49 -9.45 1.93
CA GLU A 29 -2.22 -8.43 0.94
C GLU A 29 -1.44 -9.04 -0.23
N SER A 30 -1.55 -8.40 -1.40
CA SER A 30 -0.74 -8.75 -2.55
C SER A 30 0.54 -7.92 -2.57
N VAL A 31 1.69 -8.60 -2.60
CA VAL A 31 3.01 -7.97 -2.69
C VAL A 31 3.56 -8.11 -4.10
N ALA A 32 3.93 -6.97 -4.70
CA ALA A 32 4.51 -6.92 -6.03
C ALA A 32 5.91 -7.54 -6.08
N TYR A 33 6.22 -8.25 -7.16
CA TYR A 33 7.56 -8.75 -7.46
C TYR A 33 7.80 -8.84 -8.98
N LEU A 34 9.08 -8.96 -9.37
CA LEU A 34 9.52 -9.13 -10.75
C LEU A 34 10.07 -10.54 -10.98
N GLY A 35 9.91 -11.04 -12.21
CA GLY A 35 10.39 -12.37 -12.61
C GLY A 35 9.35 -13.47 -12.39
N ASP A 36 9.77 -14.72 -12.57
CA ASP A 36 8.89 -15.89 -12.49
C ASP A 36 8.88 -16.54 -11.11
N THR A 37 9.93 -16.32 -10.33
CA THR A 37 10.07 -16.89 -8.99
C THR A 37 9.64 -15.85 -7.95
N PRO A 38 8.60 -16.12 -7.14
CA PRO A 38 8.22 -15.21 -6.07
C PRO A 38 9.39 -15.07 -5.08
N PRO A 39 9.56 -13.89 -4.44
CA PRO A 39 10.57 -13.73 -3.41
C PRO A 39 10.33 -14.75 -2.31
N ALA A 40 11.41 -15.29 -1.74
CA ALA A 40 11.29 -16.16 -0.58
C ALA A 40 10.49 -15.40 0.50
N LEU A 41 9.35 -15.96 0.89
CA LEU A 41 8.53 -15.47 1.99
C LEU A 41 9.37 -15.60 3.26
N ARG A 42 10.25 -14.63 3.53
CA ARG A 42 10.91 -14.56 4.82
C ARG A 42 9.81 -14.25 5.82
N GLU A 43 9.54 -15.21 6.70
CA GLU A 43 8.93 -14.91 7.99
C GLU A 43 9.84 -13.89 8.66
N SER A 44 9.61 -12.59 8.43
CA SER A 44 10.50 -11.56 8.94
C SER A 44 10.43 -11.63 10.46
N PRO A 45 11.55 -11.82 11.19
CA PRO A 45 11.55 -11.84 12.66
C PRO A 45 11.00 -10.55 13.28
N SER A 46 10.86 -9.50 12.47
CA SER A 46 10.29 -8.18 12.75
C SER A 46 8.82 -8.04 12.33
N PHE A 47 7.99 -9.08 12.48
CA PHE A 47 6.52 -9.01 12.29
C PHE A 47 5.77 -8.11 13.32
N PHE A 48 6.51 -7.38 14.16
CA PHE A 48 5.98 -6.48 15.20
C PHE A 48 6.07 -4.99 14.85
N GLU A 49 6.79 -4.59 13.79
CA GLU A 49 6.88 -3.19 13.36
C GLU A 49 6.74 -3.08 11.84
N GLU A 50 5.60 -2.52 11.44
CA GLU A 50 5.55 -1.58 10.32
C GLU A 50 5.84 -2.11 8.89
N THR A 51 4.92 -2.89 8.29
CA THR A 51 4.78 -2.86 6.81
C THR A 51 4.16 -1.52 6.39
N GLN A 52 4.93 -0.41 6.49
CA GLN A 52 4.48 0.85 5.90
C GLN A 52 4.80 0.95 4.41
N ASN A 53 5.74 0.17 3.86
CA ASN A 53 6.04 0.18 2.44
C ASN A 53 6.51 -1.18 1.93
N PRO A 54 5.83 -1.82 0.95
CA PRO A 54 6.40 -2.98 0.27
C PRO A 54 7.76 -2.61 -0.34
N PRO A 55 8.67 -3.59 -0.47
CA PRO A 55 10.01 -3.34 -0.98
C PRO A 55 9.92 -2.74 -2.39
N ALA A 56 10.77 -1.76 -2.66
CA ALA A 56 10.87 -1.19 -3.99
C ALA A 56 11.45 -2.23 -4.96
N LEU A 57 10.87 -2.32 -6.15
CA LEU A 57 11.38 -3.02 -7.31
C LEU A 57 12.49 -2.16 -7.92
N GLU A 58 13.72 -2.62 -7.81
CA GLU A 58 14.88 -1.97 -8.40
C GLU A 58 14.98 -2.36 -9.88
N LEU A 59 14.86 -1.39 -10.78
CA LEU A 59 14.95 -1.53 -12.22
C LEU A 59 16.09 -0.63 -12.75
N PRO A 60 16.63 -0.91 -13.95
CA PRO A 60 17.57 -0.01 -14.59
C PRO A 60 16.96 1.39 -14.74
N SER A 61 17.62 2.37 -14.13
CA SER A 61 17.28 3.79 -14.14
C SER A 61 15.92 4.18 -13.52
N LEU A 62 15.30 3.26 -12.76
CA LEU A 62 13.97 3.44 -12.17
C LEU A 62 13.83 2.66 -10.85
N ARG A 63 13.43 3.33 -9.77
CA ARG A 63 12.93 2.65 -8.58
C ARG A 63 11.41 2.69 -8.59
N LEU A 64 10.78 1.53 -8.46
CA LEU A 64 9.33 1.39 -8.59
C LEU A 64 8.75 0.69 -7.36
N GLN A 65 7.72 1.26 -6.76
CA GLN A 65 6.95 0.59 -5.71
C GLN A 65 5.50 0.49 -6.18
N VAL A 66 4.92 -0.70 -6.10
CA VAL A 66 3.56 -0.95 -6.57
C VAL A 66 2.76 -1.61 -5.48
N THR A 67 1.57 -1.06 -5.20
CA THR A 67 0.61 -1.62 -4.25
C THR A 67 -0.78 -1.68 -4.86
N LEU A 68 -1.57 -2.65 -4.41
CA LEU A 68 -2.99 -2.78 -4.77
C LEU A 68 -3.85 -2.39 -3.57
N ASP A 69 -5.04 -1.88 -3.84
CA ASP A 69 -6.08 -1.63 -2.83
C ASP A 69 -6.77 -2.94 -2.35
N ASN A 70 -6.04 -4.05 -2.30
CA ASN A 70 -6.56 -5.36 -1.96
C ASN A 70 -6.13 -5.88 -0.58
N GLN A 71 -5.76 -4.99 0.33
CA GLN A 71 -5.46 -5.35 1.71
C GLN A 71 -6.75 -5.83 2.42
N LEU A 72 -6.83 -7.14 2.63
CA LEU A 72 -7.94 -7.83 3.27
C LEU A 72 -7.64 -8.00 4.75
N ARG A 73 -8.51 -7.51 5.62
CA ARG A 73 -8.47 -7.82 7.05
C ARG A 73 -9.29 -9.07 7.32
N THR A 74 -8.66 -10.08 7.90
CA THR A 74 -9.30 -11.37 8.24
C THR A 74 -9.31 -11.64 9.74
N TRP A 75 -8.45 -10.98 10.53
CA TRP A 75 -8.50 -11.06 11.98
C TRP A 75 -8.26 -9.71 12.66
N ASP A 76 -8.92 -9.55 13.80
CA ASP A 76 -8.83 -8.40 14.69
C ASP A 76 -8.91 -8.93 16.13
N THR A 77 -7.83 -8.72 16.90
CA THR A 77 -7.70 -9.18 18.28
C THR A 77 -7.49 -7.98 19.17
N GLN A 78 -8.45 -7.70 20.04
CA GLN A 78 -8.38 -6.62 21.04
C GLN A 78 -8.37 -7.23 22.44
N LEU A 79 -7.39 -6.90 23.27
CA LEU A 79 -7.34 -7.32 24.67
C LEU A 79 -7.82 -6.17 25.55
N TYR A 80 -8.92 -6.39 26.27
CA TYR A 80 -9.39 -5.51 27.34
C TYR A 80 -9.08 -6.14 28.72
N LEU A 81 -8.89 -5.31 29.76
CA LEU A 81 -8.36 -5.71 31.07
C LEU A 81 -9.12 -6.81 31.83
N PHE A 82 -10.35 -7.10 31.43
CA PHE A 82 -11.04 -8.30 31.87
C PHE A 82 -10.80 -9.35 30.81
N VAL A 83 -10.05 -10.40 31.16
CA VAL A 83 -9.66 -11.53 30.31
C VAL A 83 -10.91 -12.26 29.79
N LEU A 84 -11.57 -11.64 28.84
CA LEU A 84 -12.57 -12.20 27.97
C LEU A 84 -11.97 -11.99 26.59
N PRO A 85 -11.44 -13.04 25.94
CA PRO A 85 -11.15 -12.97 24.52
C PRO A 85 -12.48 -12.72 23.81
N LEU A 86 -12.80 -11.45 23.58
CA LEU A 86 -13.97 -11.09 22.79
C LEU A 86 -13.64 -11.46 21.34
N TYR A 87 -14.34 -12.50 20.94
CA TYR A 87 -14.46 -13.08 19.62
C TYR A 87 -14.19 -12.09 18.46
N ILE A 88 -13.21 -12.49 17.64
CA ILE A 88 -12.91 -12.17 16.24
C ILE A 88 -14.04 -11.36 15.57
N ASP A 89 -13.75 -10.21 14.95
CA ASP A 89 -14.57 -9.64 13.86
C ASP A 89 -14.08 -10.28 12.55
N PRO A 90 -14.64 -11.44 12.10
CA PRO A 90 -14.13 -12.21 10.96
C PRO A 90 -14.61 -11.63 9.62
N ARG A 91 -15.13 -10.40 9.60
CA ARG A 91 -15.61 -9.82 8.35
C ARG A 91 -14.41 -9.49 7.48
N GLU A 92 -14.20 -10.35 6.47
CA GLU A 92 -13.41 -10.07 5.29
C GLU A 92 -13.78 -8.68 4.77
N ARG A 93 -12.92 -7.70 5.09
CA ARG A 93 -13.18 -6.30 4.76
C ARG A 93 -11.92 -5.68 4.22
N TYR A 94 -12.05 -5.06 3.05
CA TYR A 94 -11.03 -4.19 2.50
C TYR A 94 -10.94 -2.92 3.34
N TRP A 95 -9.75 -2.67 3.89
CA TRP A 95 -9.56 -1.70 4.97
C TRP A 95 -9.28 -0.27 4.47
N LYS A 96 -8.84 -0.08 3.22
CA LYS A 96 -8.44 1.24 2.68
C LYS A 96 -8.91 1.43 1.24
N ASN A 97 -9.36 2.64 0.91
CA ASN A 97 -9.61 3.15 -0.46
C ASN A 97 -10.49 2.27 -1.37
N HIS A 98 -11.25 1.34 -0.81
CA HIS A 98 -12.11 0.43 -1.56
C HIS A 98 -13.32 1.18 -2.13
N SER A 99 -13.45 1.15 -3.45
CA SER A 99 -14.67 1.56 -4.16
C SER A 99 -15.27 0.33 -4.84
N PRO A 100 -16.54 -0.04 -4.54
CA PRO A 100 -17.15 -1.22 -5.15
C PRO A 100 -17.07 -1.18 -6.67
N GLY A 101 -16.59 -2.27 -7.29
CA GLY A 101 -16.44 -2.39 -8.74
C GLY A 101 -15.22 -1.69 -9.33
N LYS A 102 -14.37 -1.06 -8.50
CA LYS A 102 -13.10 -0.47 -8.93
C LYS A 102 -11.93 -1.05 -8.17
N THR A 103 -10.80 -1.16 -8.85
CA THR A 103 -9.51 -1.53 -8.29
C THR A 103 -8.55 -0.39 -8.56
N ARG A 104 -7.91 0.13 -7.52
CA ARG A 104 -6.87 1.14 -7.64
C ARG A 104 -5.50 0.53 -7.39
N VAL A 105 -4.61 0.74 -8.36
CA VAL A 105 -3.19 0.44 -8.24
C VAL A 105 -2.46 1.71 -7.87
N PHE A 106 -1.69 1.70 -6.79
CA PHE A 106 -0.81 2.81 -6.42
C PHE A 106 0.61 2.50 -6.86
N ILE A 107 1.26 3.51 -7.42
CA ILE A 107 2.57 3.39 -8.04
C ILE A 107 3.42 4.55 -7.54
N THR A 108 4.45 4.27 -6.75
CA THR A 108 5.48 5.26 -6.45
C THR A 108 6.63 5.06 -7.41
N VAL A 109 6.96 6.08 -8.19
CA VAL A 109 8.01 6.05 -9.20
C VAL A 109 9.10 7.04 -8.82
N THR A 110 10.35 6.57 -8.75
CA THR A 110 11.52 7.44 -8.56
C THR A 110 12.48 7.19 -9.73
N PRO A 111 12.42 7.98 -10.81
CA PRO A 111 13.35 7.85 -11.92
C PRO A 111 14.74 8.32 -11.49
N THR A 112 15.80 7.65 -11.92
CA THR A 112 17.18 8.16 -11.72
C THR A 112 17.67 8.98 -12.90
N GLU A 113 16.94 8.94 -14.02
CA GLU A 113 17.20 9.65 -15.27
C GLU A 113 15.89 10.25 -15.81
N PRO A 114 15.95 11.39 -16.55
CA PRO A 114 14.75 12.00 -17.11
C PRO A 114 14.21 11.21 -18.32
N GLY A 115 12.98 11.51 -18.73
CA GLY A 115 12.37 10.97 -19.97
C GLY A 115 11.42 9.79 -19.78
N PHE A 116 11.11 9.43 -18.53
CA PHE A 116 9.99 8.53 -18.25
C PHE A 116 8.66 9.28 -18.43
N VAL A 117 7.70 8.62 -19.08
CA VAL A 117 6.36 9.16 -19.27
C VAL A 117 5.33 8.17 -18.75
N PHE A 118 4.42 8.68 -17.93
CA PHE A 118 3.31 7.94 -17.37
C PHE A 118 2.03 8.15 -18.20
N ARG A 119 1.46 7.05 -18.71
CA ARG A 119 0.28 6.97 -19.57
C ARG A 119 -0.71 5.96 -18.99
N PRO A 120 -1.57 6.39 -18.04
CA PRO A 120 -2.38 5.47 -17.24
C PRO A 120 -3.33 4.60 -18.08
N SER A 121 -3.86 5.13 -19.18
CA SER A 121 -4.77 4.41 -20.09
C SER A 121 -4.12 3.23 -20.83
N GLN A 122 -2.79 3.17 -20.86
CA GLN A 122 -2.04 2.08 -21.49
C GLN A 122 -1.64 0.98 -20.50
N ALA A 123 -1.98 1.12 -19.21
CA ALA A 123 -1.73 0.09 -18.22
C ALA A 123 -2.70 -1.07 -18.38
N VAL A 124 -2.23 -2.28 -18.13
CA VAL A 124 -3.06 -3.48 -18.17
C VAL A 124 -2.98 -4.21 -16.84
N LEU A 125 -4.13 -4.37 -16.19
CA LEU A 125 -4.31 -5.26 -15.05
C LEU A 125 -4.88 -6.58 -15.56
N GLN A 126 -4.18 -7.68 -15.31
CA GLN A 126 -4.65 -9.02 -15.58
C GLN A 126 -5.02 -9.71 -14.26
N THR A 127 -6.22 -10.28 -14.24
CA THR A 127 -6.73 -11.10 -13.13
C THR A 127 -7.32 -12.39 -13.70
N GLY A 128 -6.64 -13.52 -13.45
CA GLY A 128 -6.93 -14.77 -14.15
C GLY A 128 -6.84 -14.60 -15.67
N ASN A 129 -7.93 -14.89 -16.37
CA ASN A 129 -8.03 -14.78 -17.83
C ASN A 129 -8.52 -13.41 -18.34
N ARG A 130 -8.81 -12.46 -17.45
CA ARG A 130 -9.31 -11.13 -17.83
C ARG A 130 -8.17 -10.14 -17.89
N ARG A 131 -8.07 -9.40 -19.00
CA ARG A 131 -7.17 -8.25 -19.17
C ARG A 131 -7.99 -6.97 -19.19
N LEU A 132 -7.61 -5.99 -18.39
CA LEU A 132 -8.37 -4.78 -18.14
C LEU A 132 -7.45 -3.57 -18.35
N GLY A 133 -7.87 -2.62 -19.18
CA GLY A 133 -7.16 -1.36 -19.37
C GLY A 133 -7.38 -0.39 -18.21
N GLY A 134 -6.41 0.47 -17.96
CA GLY A 134 -6.57 1.60 -17.02
C GLY A 134 -7.64 2.57 -17.52
N VAL A 135 -8.56 2.95 -16.64
CA VAL A 135 -9.69 3.85 -16.98
C VAL A 135 -9.49 5.29 -16.52
N ALA A 136 -8.68 5.49 -15.48
CA ALA A 136 -8.26 6.80 -15.02
C ALA A 136 -6.89 6.72 -14.36
N GLY A 137 -6.10 7.79 -14.47
CA GLY A 137 -4.86 7.93 -13.73
C GLY A 137 -4.84 9.20 -12.91
N PHE A 138 -4.13 9.16 -11.79
CA PHE A 138 -4.02 10.29 -10.89
C PHE A 138 -2.58 10.49 -10.44
N ASP A 139 -2.25 11.74 -10.20
CA ASP A 139 -1.03 12.22 -9.59
C ASP A 139 -1.38 12.76 -8.20
N PHE A 140 -0.76 12.18 -7.18
CA PHE A 140 -0.94 12.55 -5.79
C PHE A 140 0.26 13.36 -5.33
N ASP A 141 0.01 14.62 -5.03
CA ASP A 141 1.02 15.53 -4.51
C ASP A 141 0.32 16.58 -3.64
N ARG A 142 1.11 17.51 -3.12
CA ARG A 142 0.61 18.69 -2.45
C ARG A 142 0.47 19.82 -3.46
N TRP A 143 -0.71 20.42 -3.50
CA TRP A 143 -1.10 21.41 -4.50
C TRP A 143 -1.51 22.72 -3.84
N ASP A 144 -1.19 23.84 -4.50
CA ASP A 144 -1.74 25.14 -4.13
C ASP A 144 -3.09 25.41 -4.80
N HIS A 145 -3.68 26.57 -4.47
CA HIS A 145 -4.95 27.04 -5.01
C HIS A 145 -4.90 27.34 -6.53
N GLN A 146 -3.71 27.54 -7.09
CA GLN A 146 -3.50 27.77 -8.53
C GLN A 146 -3.33 26.45 -9.29
N GLY A 147 -3.19 25.35 -8.55
CA GLY A 147 -3.04 24.03 -9.09
C GLY A 147 -1.62 23.63 -9.43
N MET A 148 -0.64 24.33 -8.88
CA MET A 148 0.77 24.00 -8.99
C MET A 148 1.20 23.11 -7.82
N ARG A 149 2.18 22.24 -8.06
CA ARG A 149 2.77 21.40 -7.02
C ARG A 149 3.65 22.25 -6.11
N VAL A 150 3.51 22.08 -4.80
CA VAL A 150 4.26 22.87 -3.79
C VAL A 150 4.84 21.97 -2.70
N ARG A 151 5.97 22.37 -2.13
CA ARG A 151 6.62 21.61 -1.04
C ARG A 151 5.96 21.84 0.31
N GLU A 152 5.56 23.09 0.58
CA GLU A 152 4.96 23.53 1.83
C GLU A 152 3.72 24.38 1.55
N GLY A 153 2.73 24.33 2.45
CA GLY A 153 1.41 24.91 2.23
C GLY A 153 0.55 24.12 1.22
N GLY A 154 -0.73 24.46 1.09
CA GLY A 154 -1.65 23.78 0.17
C GLY A 154 -2.29 22.49 0.72
N SER A 155 -2.93 21.73 -0.16
CA SER A 155 -3.72 20.52 0.14
C SER A 155 -3.17 19.29 -0.57
N TRP A 156 -3.23 18.13 0.09
CA TRP A 156 -2.93 16.83 -0.51
C TRP A 156 -4.11 16.36 -1.34
N GLU A 157 -3.93 16.21 -2.65
CA GLU A 157 -5.03 15.88 -3.56
C GLU A 157 -4.57 14.93 -4.66
N HIS A 158 -5.50 14.08 -5.10
CA HIS A 158 -5.36 13.31 -6.34
C HIS A 158 -5.84 14.16 -7.50
N ARG A 159 -4.94 14.49 -8.43
CA ARG A 159 -5.29 15.20 -9.65
C ARG A 159 -5.29 14.26 -10.85
N PRO A 160 -6.29 14.34 -11.74
CA PRO A 160 -6.35 13.47 -12.90
C PRO A 160 -5.19 13.75 -13.86
N VAL A 161 -4.57 12.69 -14.36
CA VAL A 161 -3.63 12.75 -15.48
C VAL A 161 -4.45 12.62 -16.75
N ALA A 162 -4.48 13.68 -17.57
CA ALA A 162 -5.35 13.75 -18.75
C ALA A 162 -4.99 12.69 -19.81
N THR A 163 -3.76 12.76 -20.35
CA THR A 163 -3.26 11.81 -21.35
C THR A 163 -1.96 11.19 -20.89
N GLU A 164 -1.01 12.05 -20.51
CA GLU A 164 0.31 11.63 -20.05
C GLU A 164 0.88 12.61 -19.02
N LEU A 165 1.82 12.12 -18.21
CA LEU A 165 2.59 12.89 -17.24
C LEU A 165 4.07 12.58 -17.42
N HIS A 166 4.87 13.62 -17.66
CA HIS A 166 6.32 13.49 -17.80
C HIS A 166 6.99 13.49 -16.42
N LEU A 167 7.88 12.53 -16.19
CA LEU A 167 8.60 12.33 -14.92
C LEU A 167 10.04 12.86 -15.05
N ASP A 168 10.16 14.16 -15.36
CA ASP A 168 11.41 14.78 -15.80
C ASP A 168 12.41 15.12 -14.69
N GLN A 169 12.09 14.84 -13.42
CA GLN A 169 12.93 15.18 -12.28
C GLN A 169 13.58 13.92 -11.69
N PRO A 170 14.83 13.59 -12.08
CA PRO A 170 15.60 12.52 -11.45
C PRO A 170 15.66 12.65 -9.93
N GLY A 171 15.56 11.51 -9.23
CA GLY A 171 15.62 11.41 -7.78
C GLY A 171 14.35 11.83 -7.05
N ARG A 172 13.35 12.42 -7.74
CA ARG A 172 12.05 12.74 -7.16
C ARG A 172 11.15 11.52 -7.14
N SER A 173 10.45 11.31 -6.03
CA SER A 173 9.33 10.36 -5.96
C SER A 173 8.04 10.98 -6.50
N TYR A 174 7.41 10.30 -7.43
CA TYR A 174 6.09 10.60 -7.97
C TYR A 174 5.10 9.57 -7.42
N HIS A 175 4.03 10.03 -6.77
CA HIS A 175 3.00 9.16 -6.23
C HIS A 175 1.81 9.14 -7.18
N LEU A 176 1.68 8.05 -7.92
CA LEU A 176 0.71 7.90 -9.00
C LEU A 176 -0.31 6.83 -8.62
N SER A 177 -1.46 6.86 -9.26
CA SER A 177 -2.41 5.76 -9.18
C SER A 177 -3.17 5.56 -10.47
N ILE A 178 -3.64 4.34 -10.70
CA ILE A 178 -4.43 3.95 -11.86
C ILE A 178 -5.67 3.22 -11.37
N ASP A 179 -6.83 3.64 -11.84
CA ASP A 179 -8.10 2.94 -11.62
C ASP A 179 -8.36 1.95 -12.76
N PHE A 180 -8.93 0.80 -12.40
CA PHE A 180 -9.44 -0.22 -13.30
C PHE A 180 -10.89 -0.52 -12.94
N ASP A 181 -11.76 -0.67 -13.95
CA ASP A 181 -13.17 -1.02 -13.76
C ASP A 181 -13.35 -2.53 -13.53
N THR A 182 -12.88 -2.98 -12.37
CA THR A 182 -13.07 -4.35 -11.87
C THR A 182 -13.15 -4.35 -10.36
N PRO A 183 -13.91 -5.27 -9.74
CA PRO A 183 -13.80 -5.51 -8.31
C PRO A 183 -12.36 -5.82 -7.90
N VAL A 184 -12.00 -5.37 -6.70
CA VAL A 184 -10.70 -5.63 -6.09
C VAL A 184 -10.40 -7.13 -6.11
N PRO A 185 -9.28 -7.57 -6.71
CA PRO A 185 -8.94 -8.99 -6.76
C PRO A 185 -8.61 -9.51 -5.37
N SER A 186 -8.93 -10.78 -5.10
CA SER A 186 -8.55 -11.42 -3.84
C SER A 186 -7.03 -11.37 -3.66
N PRO A 187 -6.50 -10.89 -2.52
CA PRO A 187 -5.06 -10.86 -2.28
C PRO A 187 -4.43 -12.25 -2.20
N GLU A 188 -5.24 -13.30 -2.02
CA GLU A 188 -4.81 -14.70 -2.01
C GLU A 188 -4.59 -15.27 -3.42
N SER A 189 -5.06 -14.56 -4.45
CA SER A 189 -4.87 -14.97 -5.85
C SER A 189 -3.41 -14.81 -6.28
N ARG A 190 -2.91 -15.84 -6.97
CA ARG A 190 -1.60 -15.81 -7.65
C ARG A 190 -1.68 -15.40 -9.12
N GLU A 191 -2.88 -15.12 -9.59
CA GLU A 191 -3.18 -14.84 -10.99
C GLU A 191 -3.35 -13.34 -11.25
N ILE A 192 -2.69 -12.50 -10.44
CA ILE A 192 -2.68 -11.04 -10.60
C ILE A 192 -1.37 -10.63 -11.25
N LEU A 193 -1.48 -9.90 -12.36
CA LEU A 193 -0.36 -9.34 -13.10
C LEU A 193 -0.68 -7.91 -13.49
N LEU A 194 0.28 -7.02 -13.32
CA LEU A 194 0.23 -5.64 -13.77
C LEU A 194 1.30 -5.42 -14.84
N ASP A 195 0.85 -5.02 -16.03
CA ASP A 195 1.73 -4.65 -17.13
C ASP A 195 1.74 -3.12 -17.26
N LEU A 196 2.91 -2.55 -16.95
CA LEU A 196 3.20 -1.11 -17.09
C LEU A 196 4.10 -0.82 -18.29
N SER A 197 4.40 -1.81 -19.15
CA SER A 197 5.38 -1.68 -20.23
C SER A 197 5.10 -0.51 -21.19
N GLN A 198 3.81 -0.24 -21.45
CA GLN A 198 3.35 0.90 -22.25
C GLN A 198 2.97 2.11 -21.39
N ALA A 199 2.50 1.85 -20.16
CA ALA A 199 2.00 2.88 -19.26
C ALA A 199 3.08 3.67 -18.53
N LEU A 200 4.27 3.11 -18.38
CA LEU A 200 5.40 3.75 -17.72
C LEU A 200 6.66 3.37 -18.50
N GLY A 201 7.00 4.21 -19.48
CA GLY A 201 8.06 3.92 -20.43
C GLY A 201 8.97 5.10 -20.67
N SER A 202 10.16 4.81 -21.19
CA SER A 202 11.13 5.78 -21.70
C SER A 202 11.60 5.30 -23.05
N SER A 203 11.87 6.22 -23.98
CA SER A 203 12.46 5.88 -25.29
C SER A 203 13.91 5.40 -25.18
N ARG A 204 14.55 5.60 -24.02
CA ARG A 204 15.97 5.29 -23.77
C ARG A 204 16.18 3.96 -23.04
N HIS A 205 15.14 3.37 -22.49
CA HIS A 205 15.22 2.17 -21.66
C HIS A 205 14.30 1.07 -22.20
N PRO A 206 14.61 -0.21 -21.96
CA PRO A 206 13.71 -1.29 -22.30
C PRO A 206 12.38 -1.14 -21.57
N ALA A 207 11.31 -1.69 -22.16
CA ALA A 207 10.00 -1.69 -21.55
C ALA A 207 10.02 -2.47 -20.23
N LEU A 208 9.19 -2.03 -19.28
CA LEU A 208 9.13 -2.66 -17.97
C LEU A 208 8.63 -4.11 -18.09
N PRO A 209 9.26 -5.06 -17.38
CA PRO A 209 8.73 -6.42 -17.29
C PRO A 209 7.38 -6.41 -16.55
N PRO A 210 6.51 -7.39 -16.83
CA PRO A 210 5.28 -7.55 -16.06
C PRO A 210 5.55 -7.72 -14.57
N ILE A 211 4.75 -7.05 -13.75
CA ILE A 211 4.80 -7.10 -12.31
C ILE A 211 3.79 -8.14 -11.86
N ARG A 212 4.25 -9.14 -11.10
CA ARG A 212 3.39 -10.18 -10.54
C ARG A 212 3.11 -9.89 -9.08
N PHE A 213 2.08 -10.51 -8.53
CA PHE A 213 1.76 -10.39 -7.12
C PHE A 213 1.76 -11.75 -6.41
N VAL A 214 2.33 -11.78 -5.22
CA VAL A 214 2.33 -12.94 -4.33
C VAL A 214 1.48 -12.64 -3.10
N PRO A 215 0.67 -13.59 -2.62
CA PRO A 215 -0.06 -13.43 -1.37
C PRO A 215 0.91 -13.37 -0.18
N MET A 216 0.77 -12.35 0.65
CA MET A 216 1.52 -12.18 1.89
C MET A 216 0.58 -11.90 3.06
N ARG A 217 0.92 -12.44 4.24
CA ARG A 217 0.21 -12.11 5.48
C ARG A 217 0.78 -10.84 6.08
N TRP A 218 -0.09 -9.96 6.56
CA TRP A 218 0.28 -8.78 7.31
C TRP A 218 -0.32 -8.83 8.73
N ARG A 219 0.38 -8.23 9.68
CA ARG A 219 -0.08 -8.05 11.06
C ARG A 219 0.38 -6.68 11.57
N ARG A 220 -0.49 -5.97 12.28
CA ARG A 220 -0.22 -4.65 12.85
C ARG A 220 -0.80 -4.56 14.26
N SER A 221 0.01 -4.13 15.22
CA SER A 221 -0.45 -3.83 16.58
C SER A 221 -1.36 -2.60 16.61
N TYR A 222 -2.25 -2.55 17.61
CA TYR A 222 -2.81 -1.31 18.09
C TYR A 222 -1.72 -0.61 18.91
N SER A 223 -1.34 0.57 18.45
CA SER A 223 -0.38 1.49 19.07
C SER A 223 -1.13 2.68 19.64
#